data_AF-A0A429FU69-F1
#
_entry.id   AF-A0A429FU69-F1
#
_cell.length_a   1.000
_cell.length_b   1.000
_cell.length_c   1.000
_cell.angle_alpha   90.00
_cell.angle_beta   90.00
_cell.angle_gamma   90.00
#
_symmetry.space_group_name_H-M   'P 1'
#
loop_
_entity.id
_entity.type
_entity.pdbx_description
1 polymer ?
#
loop_
_entity_poly.entity_id
_entity_poly.type
_entity_poly.pdbx_seq_one_letter_code
_entity_poly.pdbx_strand_id
1 'polypeptide(L)'
;MDELENRLRGITLAEPPLGFDPDEVAEAAAKKARNRRAMGLTAVATLAVIAAAVVFVAPGDDPLVTPAVPTSSALPPQIRPDENTPRMDLTPQKARNLEHLKKAVTALLPGATDLTFGPFQQSYPDDWDLMTASVRYRDASKKERGFNVTLTGVVSTKKGYSDQTACPEAKVTLPNGKPLRCEVLPQPGGARVVINEKGDPGPDLKGTTVESVVGRDATGFRTDGTAVTVTDLGTLNALGSPSLTDRQLLTLVLDPELTLR
;
A
#
# COMPACT_ATOMS: atom_id res chain seq x y z
N MET A 1 -6.33 -58.28 1.85
CA MET A 1 -6.32 -56.80 1.94
C MET A 1 -6.93 -56.32 3.25
N ASP A 2 -7.09 -57.20 4.24
CA ASP A 2 -7.91 -56.97 5.45
C ASP A 2 -7.11 -56.50 6.67
N GLU A 3 -5.78 -56.39 6.54
CA GLU A 3 -4.88 -56.07 7.66
C GLU A 3 -4.72 -54.55 7.89
N LEU A 4 -4.99 -53.73 6.86
CA LEU A 4 -4.98 -52.26 6.96
C LEU A 4 -6.29 -51.69 7.50
N GLU A 5 -7.44 -52.30 7.20
CA GLU A 5 -8.74 -51.85 7.72
C GLU A 5 -8.89 -52.07 9.23
N ASN A 6 -8.29 -53.14 9.76
CA ASN A 6 -8.33 -53.39 11.21
C ASN A 6 -7.42 -52.45 12.02
N ARG A 7 -6.41 -51.82 11.41
CA ARG A 7 -5.52 -50.87 12.08
C ARG A 7 -6.08 -49.45 12.22
N LEU A 8 -7.16 -49.10 11.52
CA LEU A 8 -7.76 -47.76 11.55
C LEU A 8 -8.97 -47.63 12.50
N ARG A 9 -9.53 -48.73 13.00
CA ARG A 9 -10.67 -48.69 13.94
C ARG A 9 -10.30 -48.47 15.41
N GLY A 10 -9.02 -48.37 15.74
CA GLY A 10 -8.52 -48.28 17.12
C GLY A 10 -8.14 -46.89 17.62
N ILE A 11 -8.27 -45.83 16.82
CA ILE A 11 -7.87 -44.49 17.22
C ILE A 11 -9.09 -43.72 17.72
N THR A 12 -9.39 -43.83 19.01
CA THR A 12 -10.26 -42.89 19.70
C THR A 12 -9.52 -41.55 19.82
N LEU A 13 -9.83 -40.60 18.92
CA LEU A 13 -9.46 -39.21 19.11
C LEU A 13 -10.19 -38.70 20.36
N ALA A 14 -9.45 -38.55 21.46
CA ALA A 14 -9.89 -37.71 22.55
C ALA A 14 -9.88 -36.27 22.03
N GLU A 15 -11.05 -35.75 21.65
CA GLU A 15 -11.21 -34.33 21.34
C GLU A 15 -10.88 -33.52 22.61
N PRO A 16 -9.86 -32.65 22.58
CA PRO A 16 -9.61 -31.75 23.68
C PRO A 16 -10.82 -30.82 23.82
N PRO A 17 -11.30 -30.54 25.04
CA PRO A 17 -12.39 -29.60 25.24
C PRO A 17 -11.97 -28.25 24.66
N LEU A 18 -12.67 -27.81 23.62
CA LEU A 18 -12.56 -26.45 23.12
C LEU A 18 -13.07 -25.53 24.24
N GLY A 19 -12.13 -25.01 25.04
CA GLY A 19 -12.38 -24.08 26.15
C GLY A 19 -12.83 -22.70 25.67
N PHE A 20 -13.64 -22.64 24.63
CA PHE A 20 -14.24 -21.44 24.09
C PHE A 20 -15.71 -21.45 24.47
N ASP A 21 -16.06 -20.62 25.44
CA ASP A 21 -17.45 -20.33 25.74
C ASP A 21 -17.99 -19.42 24.62
N PRO A 22 -18.93 -19.89 23.77
CA PRO A 22 -19.46 -19.10 22.67
C PRO A 22 -20.13 -17.80 23.14
N ASP A 23 -20.60 -17.75 24.40
CA ASP A 23 -21.23 -16.56 24.96
C ASP A 23 -20.18 -15.49 25.34
N GLU A 24 -19.00 -15.88 25.81
CA GLU A 24 -17.88 -14.93 26.03
C GLU A 24 -17.41 -14.30 24.71
N VAL A 25 -17.38 -15.08 23.63
CA VAL A 25 -16.99 -14.58 22.30
C VAL A 25 -18.02 -13.57 21.77
N ALA A 26 -19.31 -13.82 22.00
CA ALA A 26 -20.38 -12.91 21.62
C ALA A 26 -20.35 -11.59 22.43
N GLU A 27 -20.10 -11.67 23.74
CA GLU A 27 -19.98 -10.49 24.60
C GLU A 27 -18.74 -9.66 24.26
N ALA A 28 -17.61 -10.30 23.97
CA ALA A 28 -16.38 -9.62 23.53
C ALA A 28 -16.60 -8.87 22.19
N ALA A 29 -17.34 -9.47 21.25
CA ALA A 29 -17.68 -8.84 19.99
C ALA A 29 -18.61 -7.63 20.18
N ALA A 30 -19.63 -7.74 21.03
CA ALA A 30 -20.56 -6.64 21.33
C ALA A 30 -19.87 -5.47 22.05
N LYS A 31 -18.95 -5.75 22.99
CA LYS A 31 -18.17 -4.73 23.71
C LYS A 31 -17.20 -3.99 22.79
N LYS A 32 -16.57 -4.70 21.84
CA LYS A 32 -15.69 -4.09 20.82
C LYS A 32 -16.47 -3.19 19.84
N ALA A 33 -17.71 -3.54 19.52
CA ALA A 33 -18.58 -2.73 18.67
C ALA A 33 -19.04 -1.42 19.36
N ARG A 34 -19.31 -1.44 20.67
CA ARG A 34 -19.65 -0.22 21.44
C ARG A 34 -18.47 0.71 21.63
N ASN A 35 -17.27 0.19 21.90
CA ASN A 35 -16.06 1.03 22.04
C ASN A 35 -15.70 1.76 20.73
N ARG A 36 -16.05 1.21 19.56
CA ARG A 36 -15.91 1.90 18.27
C ARG A 36 -16.81 3.13 18.13
N ARG A 37 -17.96 3.19 18.80
CA ARG A 37 -18.84 4.37 18.78
C ARG A 37 -18.38 5.50 19.71
N ALA A 38 -17.55 5.20 20.71
CA ALA A 38 -17.03 6.19 21.65
C ALA A 38 -15.74 6.89 21.18
N MET A 39 -15.01 6.32 20.19
CA MET A 39 -13.77 6.89 19.64
C MET A 39 -13.98 7.80 18.41
N GLY A 40 -15.13 8.46 18.31
CA GLY A 40 -15.47 9.35 17.18
C GLY A 40 -14.85 10.75 17.21
N LEU A 41 -13.88 11.05 18.10
CA LEU A 41 -13.37 12.43 18.28
C LEU A 41 -11.85 12.62 18.28
N THR A 42 -11.05 11.59 17.98
CA THR A 42 -9.60 11.76 17.81
C THR A 42 -9.09 10.86 16.68
N ALA A 43 -9.20 11.32 15.43
CA ALA A 43 -8.80 10.56 14.25
C ALA A 43 -7.33 10.80 13.88
N VAL A 44 -6.42 10.02 14.48
CA VAL A 44 -5.16 9.64 13.83
C VAL A 44 -5.45 8.32 13.11
N ALA A 45 -5.67 8.39 11.79
CA ALA A 45 -6.07 7.24 11.00
C ALA A 45 -4.85 6.43 10.54
N THR A 46 -4.59 5.32 11.22
CA THR A 46 -3.72 4.23 10.75
C THR A 46 -4.49 3.42 9.71
N LEU A 47 -4.12 3.52 8.43
CA LEU A 47 -4.68 2.68 7.36
C LEU A 47 -3.85 1.41 7.22
N ALA A 48 -4.47 0.27 7.50
CA ALA A 48 -3.93 -1.07 7.31
C ALA A 48 -4.02 -1.50 5.83
N VAL A 49 -2.93 -2.03 5.29
CA VAL A 49 -2.85 -2.62 3.95
C VAL A 49 -3.45 -4.04 4.00
N ILE A 50 -4.45 -4.31 3.17
CA ILE A 50 -5.09 -5.62 3.04
C ILE A 50 -4.25 -6.48 2.08
N ALA A 51 -3.63 -7.53 2.60
CA ALA A 51 -3.00 -8.58 1.80
C ALA A 51 -4.05 -9.63 1.42
N ALA A 52 -4.33 -9.79 0.12
CA ALA A 52 -5.14 -10.88 -0.39
C ALA A 52 -4.23 -12.09 -0.68
N ALA A 53 -4.45 -13.18 0.04
CA ALA A 53 -3.82 -14.47 -0.23
C ALA A 53 -4.69 -15.25 -1.23
N VAL A 54 -4.08 -15.72 -2.33
CA VAL A 54 -4.67 -16.76 -3.19
C VAL A 54 -3.65 -17.88 -3.34
N VAL A 55 -4.04 -19.06 -2.87
CA VAL A 55 -3.34 -20.33 -3.06
C VAL A 55 -3.79 -20.91 -4.40
N PHE A 56 -2.87 -21.16 -5.34
CA PHE A 56 -3.11 -22.14 -6.39
C PHE A 56 -1.84 -22.90 -6.80
N VAL A 57 -2.09 -24.18 -7.07
CA VAL A 57 -1.19 -25.32 -7.28
C VAL A 57 -0.68 -25.33 -8.73
N ALA A 58 0.61 -25.62 -8.92
CA ALA A 58 1.26 -25.80 -10.22
C ALA A 58 1.01 -27.20 -10.82
N PRO A 59 1.05 -27.31 -12.17
CA PRO A 59 1.78 -28.44 -12.74
C PRO A 59 2.57 -28.12 -14.03
N GLY A 60 3.75 -28.76 -14.16
CA GLY A 60 4.16 -29.42 -15.41
C GLY A 60 5.25 -28.76 -16.27
N ASP A 61 6.43 -29.37 -16.27
CA ASP A 61 7.62 -29.16 -17.12
C ASP A 61 7.39 -29.40 -18.63
N ASP A 62 8.09 -28.64 -19.50
CA ASP A 62 9.12 -29.13 -20.46
C ASP A 62 9.69 -28.01 -21.39
N PRO A 63 10.83 -28.17 -22.12
CA PRO A 63 11.96 -27.24 -22.03
C PRO A 63 12.37 -26.49 -23.32
N LEU A 64 13.41 -25.65 -23.14
CA LEU A 64 14.35 -25.04 -24.13
C LEU A 64 13.86 -23.86 -24.98
N VAL A 65 14.33 -22.64 -24.63
CA VAL A 65 15.41 -21.89 -25.33
C VAL A 65 15.91 -20.78 -24.39
N THR A 66 17.18 -20.77 -24.02
CA THR A 66 17.80 -19.70 -23.21
C THR A 66 18.31 -18.55 -24.09
N PRO A 67 17.83 -17.30 -23.94
CA PRO A 67 18.60 -16.13 -24.35
C PRO A 67 19.62 -15.80 -23.25
N ALA A 68 20.80 -15.32 -23.67
CA ALA A 68 21.84 -14.86 -22.76
C ALA A 68 21.32 -13.74 -21.84
N VAL A 69 21.23 -14.03 -20.55
CA VAL A 69 20.81 -13.08 -19.52
C VAL A 69 22.00 -12.19 -19.18
N PRO A 70 21.88 -10.85 -19.22
CA PRO A 70 22.93 -9.96 -18.71
C PRO A 70 23.15 -10.25 -17.22
N THR A 71 24.41 -10.25 -16.80
CA THR A 71 24.86 -10.49 -15.43
C THR A 71 24.10 -9.58 -14.46
N SER A 72 23.05 -10.13 -13.85
CA SER A 72 22.30 -9.48 -12.80
C SER A 72 23.24 -9.39 -11.60
N SER A 73 23.71 -8.19 -11.31
CA SER A 73 24.41 -7.90 -10.06
C SER A 73 23.44 -8.21 -8.93
N ALA A 74 23.54 -9.41 -8.37
CA ALA A 74 22.66 -9.87 -7.31
C ALA A 74 22.84 -8.95 -6.11
N LEU A 75 21.86 -8.07 -5.88
CA LEU A 75 21.71 -7.37 -4.61
C LEU A 75 21.69 -8.44 -3.50
N PRO A 76 22.45 -8.26 -2.40
CA PRO A 76 22.48 -9.24 -1.33
C PRO A 76 21.06 -9.51 -0.81
N PRO A 77 20.76 -10.76 -0.40
CA PRO A 77 19.44 -11.11 0.11
C PRO A 77 19.11 -10.23 1.31
N GLN A 78 18.10 -9.37 1.16
CA GLN A 78 17.62 -8.54 2.25
C GLN A 78 16.73 -9.38 3.17
N ILE A 79 17.30 -9.84 4.27
CA ILE A 79 16.63 -10.60 5.32
C ILE A 79 15.79 -9.63 6.14
N ARG A 80 14.54 -10.01 6.47
CA ARG A 80 13.71 -9.23 7.40
C ARG A 80 14.45 -9.11 8.73
N PRO A 81 14.67 -7.89 9.26
CA PRO A 81 15.13 -7.69 10.62
C PRO A 81 14.21 -8.43 11.59
N ASP A 82 14.80 -9.29 12.40
CA ASP A 82 14.14 -9.86 13.57
C ASP A 82 14.24 -8.89 14.75
N GLU A 83 13.69 -9.28 15.90
CA GLU A 83 13.77 -8.46 17.13
C GLU A 83 15.22 -8.22 17.60
N ASN A 84 16.17 -9.05 17.16
CA ASN A 84 17.58 -8.98 17.52
C ASN A 84 18.43 -8.22 16.49
N THR A 85 17.87 -7.88 15.34
CA THR A 85 18.58 -7.17 14.29
C THR A 85 18.77 -5.71 14.72
N PRO A 86 20.02 -5.20 14.73
CA PRO A 86 20.27 -3.81 15.08
C PRO A 86 19.43 -2.87 14.22
N ARG A 87 18.65 -1.99 14.86
CA ARG A 87 17.88 -0.97 14.15
C ARG A 87 18.85 -0.09 13.37
N MET A 88 18.70 -0.07 12.04
CA MET A 88 19.43 0.86 11.22
C MET A 88 18.98 2.29 11.56
N ASP A 89 19.91 3.18 11.88
CA ASP A 89 19.59 4.58 12.13
C ASP A 89 19.29 5.30 10.80
N LEU A 90 18.01 5.40 10.47
CA LEU A 90 17.53 6.11 9.29
C LEU A 90 17.29 7.60 9.54
N THR A 91 17.63 8.15 10.72
CA THR A 91 17.44 9.57 11.03
C THR A 91 18.07 10.50 9.99
N PRO A 92 19.33 10.27 9.54
CA PRO A 92 19.94 11.12 8.52
C PRO A 92 19.22 11.03 7.17
N GLN A 93 18.73 9.85 6.80
CA GLN A 93 18.01 9.64 5.54
C GLN A 93 16.62 10.29 5.57
N LYS A 94 15.87 10.14 6.68
CA LYS A 94 14.58 10.81 6.91
C LYS A 94 14.72 12.33 6.82
N ALA A 95 15.77 12.89 7.41
CA ALA A 95 16.04 14.33 7.34
C ALA A 95 16.33 14.80 5.91
N ARG A 96 17.21 14.10 5.18
CA ARG A 96 17.53 14.41 3.77
C ARG A 96 16.30 14.33 2.87
N ASN A 97 15.53 13.23 2.97
CA ASN A 97 14.32 13.05 2.17
C ASN A 97 13.26 14.12 2.50
N LEU A 98 13.10 14.50 3.77
CA LEU A 98 12.16 15.54 4.16
C LEU A 98 12.57 16.92 3.62
N GLU A 99 13.85 17.27 3.70
CA GLU A 99 14.35 18.52 3.13
C GLU A 99 14.15 18.57 1.62
N HIS A 100 14.47 17.48 0.93
CA HIS A 100 14.26 17.36 -0.51
C HIS A 100 12.78 17.47 -0.87
N LEU A 101 11.91 16.72 -0.18
CA LEU A 101 10.47 16.76 -0.39
C LEU A 101 9.91 18.19 -0.24
N LYS A 102 10.39 18.96 0.75
CA LYS A 102 10.00 20.37 0.92
C LYS A 102 10.34 21.20 -0.32
N LYS A 103 11.55 21.06 -0.85
CA LYS A 103 12.01 21.78 -2.05
C LYS A 103 11.19 21.37 -3.28
N ALA A 104 11.07 20.07 -3.52
CA ALA A 104 10.35 19.51 -4.66
C ALA A 104 8.87 19.95 -4.67
N VAL A 105 8.17 19.82 -3.54
CA VAL A 105 6.75 20.19 -3.44
C VAL A 105 6.53 21.70 -3.59
N THR A 106 7.41 22.52 -3.01
CA THR A 106 7.31 23.99 -3.14
C THR A 106 7.46 24.43 -4.59
N ALA A 107 8.38 23.81 -5.33
CA ALA A 107 8.54 24.07 -6.76
C ALA A 107 7.36 23.54 -7.60
N LEU A 108 6.78 22.40 -7.20
CA LEU A 108 5.70 21.73 -7.90
C LEU A 108 4.33 22.43 -7.74
N LEU A 109 4.16 23.15 -6.62
CA LEU A 109 2.91 23.79 -6.23
C LEU A 109 3.10 25.30 -5.99
N PRO A 110 3.43 26.10 -7.03
CA PRO A 110 3.78 27.52 -6.85
C PRO A 110 2.63 28.40 -6.32
N GLY A 111 1.38 27.94 -6.41
CA GLY A 111 0.20 28.62 -5.85
C GLY A 111 -0.28 28.07 -4.51
N ALA A 112 0.42 27.07 -3.94
CA ALA A 112 0.06 26.51 -2.64
C ALA A 112 0.48 27.44 -1.50
N THR A 113 -0.40 27.55 -0.51
CA THR A 113 -0.15 28.29 0.74
C THR A 113 -0.30 27.34 1.93
N ASP A 114 0.11 27.77 3.12
CA ASP A 114 0.02 26.98 4.36
C ASP A 114 0.62 25.56 4.23
N LEU A 115 1.73 25.44 3.50
CA LEU A 115 2.43 24.17 3.30
C LEU A 115 2.95 23.63 4.64
N THR A 116 2.48 22.44 5.00
CA THR A 116 2.93 21.70 6.18
C THR A 116 3.40 20.30 5.78
N PHE A 117 4.51 19.88 6.40
CA PHE A 117 5.17 18.61 6.09
C PHE A 117 5.30 17.80 7.38
N GLY A 118 4.67 16.64 7.43
CA GLY A 118 4.91 15.64 8.47
C GLY A 118 6.29 15.02 8.30
N PRO A 119 6.96 14.62 9.39
CA PRO A 119 8.21 13.88 9.29
C PRO A 119 7.97 12.51 8.63
N PHE A 120 9.00 11.94 8.01
CA PHE A 120 8.96 10.54 7.60
C PHE A 120 8.84 9.63 8.83
N GLN A 121 7.69 8.98 8.95
CA GLN A 121 7.42 7.98 9.97
C GLN A 121 7.69 6.59 9.40
N GLN A 122 8.08 5.66 10.28
CA GLN A 122 8.38 4.28 9.95
C GLN A 122 7.95 3.42 11.14
N SER A 123 7.27 2.31 10.85
CA SER A 123 6.87 1.33 11.87
C SER A 123 7.91 0.20 11.91
N TYR A 124 8.47 -0.08 13.09
CA TYR A 124 9.42 -1.18 13.28
C TYR A 124 8.86 -2.17 14.32
N PRO A 125 8.98 -3.49 14.11
CA PRO A 125 9.69 -4.18 13.01
C PRO A 125 8.82 -4.46 11.77
N ASP A 126 7.53 -4.14 11.80
CA ASP A 126 6.58 -4.60 10.77
C ASP A 126 6.84 -4.01 9.37
N ASP A 127 7.15 -2.70 9.30
CA ASP A 127 7.34 -1.95 8.06
C ASP A 127 8.74 -1.28 8.03
N TRP A 128 9.76 -2.03 8.45
CA TRP A 128 11.14 -1.54 8.54
C TRP A 128 11.72 -1.06 7.19
N ASP A 129 11.17 -1.53 6.08
CA ASP A 129 11.58 -1.17 4.72
C ASP A 129 10.53 -0.28 4.03
N LEU A 130 9.91 0.60 4.82
CA LEU A 130 8.92 1.58 4.38
C LEU A 130 8.96 2.83 5.27
N MET A 131 8.82 4.02 4.69
CA MET A 131 8.58 5.24 5.44
C MET A 131 7.61 6.18 4.73
N THR A 132 6.76 6.87 5.49
CA THR A 132 5.73 7.77 4.94
C THR A 132 5.82 9.15 5.56
N ALA A 133 5.76 10.18 4.72
CA ALA A 133 5.56 11.57 5.12
C ALA A 133 4.21 12.07 4.59
N SER A 134 3.59 13.00 5.32
CA SER A 134 2.37 13.67 4.88
C SER A 134 2.67 15.09 4.45
N VAL A 135 1.96 15.57 3.44
CA VAL A 135 1.99 16.94 2.97
C VAL A 135 0.58 17.49 2.98
N ARG A 136 0.38 18.65 3.60
CA ARG A 136 -0.89 19.38 3.55
C ARG A 136 -0.65 20.81 3.10
N TYR A 137 -1.61 21.37 2.39
CA TYR A 137 -1.52 22.72 1.85
C TYR A 137 -2.91 23.28 1.53
N ARG A 138 -3.00 24.59 1.31
CA ARG A 138 -4.17 25.23 0.69
C ARG A 138 -3.88 25.52 -0.78
N ASP A 139 -4.78 25.07 -1.65
CA ASP A 139 -4.69 25.37 -3.08
C ASP A 139 -5.10 26.83 -3.39
N ALA A 140 -4.98 27.25 -4.66
CA ALA A 140 -5.38 28.59 -5.10
C ALA A 140 -6.88 28.90 -4.88
N SER A 141 -7.71 27.87 -4.73
CA SER A 141 -9.13 27.99 -4.36
C SER A 141 -9.36 27.98 -2.85
N LYS A 142 -8.28 28.10 -2.05
CA LYS A 142 -8.26 28.09 -0.57
C LYS A 142 -8.75 26.78 0.05
N LYS A 143 -8.87 25.70 -0.72
CA LYS A 143 -9.28 24.39 -0.21
C LYS A 143 -8.09 23.70 0.43
N GLU A 144 -8.30 23.10 1.59
CA GLU A 144 -7.27 22.29 2.24
C GLU A 144 -7.14 20.95 1.50
N ARG A 145 -5.92 20.69 1.02
CA ARG A 145 -5.51 19.53 0.26
C ARG A 145 -4.43 18.78 1.00
N GLY A 146 -4.25 17.51 0.65
CA GLY A 146 -3.11 16.77 1.15
C GLY A 146 -2.82 15.53 0.34
N PHE A 147 -1.59 15.04 0.51
CA PHE A 147 -1.15 13.77 -0.03
C PHE A 147 -0.09 13.17 0.90
N ASN A 148 0.08 11.86 0.81
CA ASN A 148 1.16 11.15 1.48
C ASN A 148 2.21 10.74 0.46
N VAL A 149 3.48 10.76 0.87
CA VAL A 149 4.60 10.22 0.11
C VAL A 149 5.18 9.06 0.89
N THR A 150 5.13 7.87 0.30
CA THR A 150 5.67 6.64 0.87
C THR A 150 6.88 6.20 0.06
N LEU A 151 7.98 5.97 0.76
CA LEU A 151 9.21 5.41 0.21
C LEU A 151 9.28 3.95 0.65
N THR A 152 9.39 3.05 -0.31
CA THR A 152 9.31 1.61 -0.11
C THR A 152 10.60 0.98 -0.64
N GLY A 153 11.30 0.19 0.16
CA GLY A 153 12.47 -0.53 -0.32
C GLY A 153 12.11 -1.87 -0.95
N VAL A 154 13.12 -2.68 -1.21
CA VAL A 154 13.03 -3.88 -2.06
C VAL A 154 12.12 -4.95 -1.45
N VAL A 155 12.15 -5.12 -0.13
CA VAL A 155 11.40 -6.20 0.54
C VAL A 155 9.90 -5.88 0.54
N SER A 156 9.55 -4.65 0.90
CA SER A 156 8.16 -4.19 0.92
C SER A 156 7.58 -4.10 -0.50
N THR A 157 8.38 -3.66 -1.48
CA THR A 157 7.94 -3.56 -2.88
C THR A 157 7.59 -4.93 -3.47
N LYS A 158 8.41 -5.97 -3.21
CA LYS A 158 8.15 -7.34 -3.68
C LYS A 158 6.89 -7.96 -3.09
N LYS A 159 6.58 -7.66 -1.82
CA LYS A 159 5.38 -8.20 -1.15
C LYS A 159 4.09 -7.53 -1.61
N GLY A 160 4.15 -6.21 -1.82
CA GLY A 160 2.97 -5.41 -2.13
C GLY A 160 2.60 -5.40 -3.61
N TYR A 161 3.47 -5.87 -4.50
CA TYR A 161 3.28 -5.64 -5.93
C TYR A 161 3.75 -6.79 -6.82
N SER A 162 2.80 -7.34 -7.57
CA SER A 162 3.09 -8.11 -8.78
C SER A 162 2.49 -7.37 -9.98
N ASP A 163 3.06 -7.57 -11.17
CA ASP A 163 2.57 -6.97 -12.42
C ASP A 163 1.10 -7.32 -12.69
N GLN A 164 0.66 -8.47 -12.19
CA GLN A 164 -0.72 -8.96 -12.30
C GLN A 164 -1.68 -8.26 -11.33
N THR A 165 -1.21 -7.70 -10.22
CA THR A 165 -2.05 -7.00 -9.23
C THR A 165 -2.05 -5.48 -9.39
N ALA A 166 -1.19 -4.95 -10.27
CA ALA A 166 -1.04 -3.53 -10.54
C ALA A 166 -2.36 -2.82 -10.87
N CYS A 167 -3.11 -3.46 -11.78
CA CYS A 167 -4.43 -3.07 -12.22
C CYS A 167 -5.34 -4.29 -12.30
N PRO A 168 -6.11 -4.59 -11.24
CA PRO A 168 -6.97 -5.76 -11.24
C PRO A 168 -8.04 -5.66 -12.32
N GLU A 169 -8.41 -6.80 -12.92
CA GLU A 169 -9.45 -6.87 -13.94
C GLU A 169 -10.85 -6.53 -13.40
N ALA A 170 -11.06 -6.67 -12.08
CA ALA A 170 -12.30 -6.31 -11.42
C ALA A 170 -12.51 -4.79 -11.48
N LYS A 171 -13.41 -4.34 -12.37
CA LYS A 171 -13.65 -2.92 -12.62
C LYS A 171 -14.68 -2.38 -11.64
N VAL A 172 -14.20 -1.57 -10.70
CA VAL A 172 -15.05 -0.62 -9.98
C VAL A 172 -15.47 0.47 -10.96
N THR A 173 -16.76 0.80 -11.02
CA THR A 173 -17.34 1.74 -12.00
C THR A 173 -17.92 2.99 -11.34
N LEU A 174 -17.97 4.08 -12.08
CA LEU A 174 -18.73 5.28 -11.74
C LEU A 174 -20.21 5.09 -12.11
N PRO A 175 -21.13 5.98 -11.67
CA PRO A 175 -22.56 5.82 -11.95
C PRO A 175 -22.90 5.90 -13.45
N ASN A 176 -22.00 6.46 -14.26
CA ASN A 176 -22.10 6.50 -15.72
C ASN A 176 -21.60 5.22 -16.42
N GLY A 177 -21.26 4.17 -15.66
CA GLY A 177 -20.73 2.90 -16.16
C GLY A 177 -19.26 2.92 -16.57
N LYS A 178 -18.56 4.07 -16.49
CA LYS A 178 -17.13 4.12 -16.78
C LYS A 178 -16.33 3.48 -15.64
N PRO A 179 -15.33 2.63 -15.93
CA PRO A 179 -14.45 2.11 -14.89
C PRO A 179 -13.60 3.25 -14.30
N LEU A 180 -13.23 3.11 -13.03
CA LEU A 180 -12.16 3.90 -12.44
C LEU A 180 -10.87 3.69 -13.25
N ARG A 181 -10.10 4.76 -13.42
CA ARG A 181 -8.84 4.67 -14.15
C ARG A 181 -7.82 3.85 -13.37
N CYS A 182 -7.19 2.93 -14.08
CA CYS A 182 -6.02 2.19 -13.63
C CYS A 182 -5.10 2.02 -14.83
N GLU A 183 -3.89 2.57 -14.75
CA GLU A 183 -2.98 2.64 -15.89
C GLU A 183 -1.54 2.34 -15.48
N VAL A 184 -0.87 1.52 -16.30
CA VAL A 184 0.57 1.25 -16.18
C VAL A 184 1.31 2.03 -17.28
N LEU A 185 2.15 2.96 -16.86
CA LEU A 185 2.94 3.85 -17.69
C LEU A 185 4.40 3.38 -17.72
N PRO A 186 4.88 2.75 -18.81
CA PRO A 186 6.29 2.44 -18.96
C PRO A 186 7.12 3.74 -18.99
N GLN A 187 8.27 3.72 -18.34
CA GLN A 187 9.20 4.86 -18.32
C GLN A 187 10.51 4.50 -19.02
N PRO A 188 11.25 5.51 -19.53
CA PRO A 188 12.61 5.30 -20.00
C PRO A 188 13.47 4.63 -18.93
N GLY A 189 14.37 3.73 -19.36
CA GLY A 189 15.29 3.05 -18.45
C GLY A 189 14.69 1.88 -17.65
N GLY A 190 13.49 1.40 -18.02
CA GLY A 190 12.89 0.19 -17.43
C GLY A 190 12.12 0.43 -16.12
N ALA A 191 12.07 1.68 -15.64
CA ALA A 191 11.13 2.07 -14.60
C ALA A 191 9.69 2.05 -15.13
N ARG A 192 8.72 2.08 -14.22
CA ARG A 192 7.30 2.18 -14.58
C ARG A 192 6.53 2.94 -13.51
N VAL A 193 5.44 3.57 -13.90
CA VAL A 193 4.51 4.23 -12.98
C VAL A 193 3.15 3.60 -13.10
N VAL A 194 2.47 3.38 -11.98
CA VAL A 194 1.06 2.97 -11.98
C VAL A 194 0.22 4.04 -11.35
N ILE A 195 -0.84 4.47 -12.03
CA ILE A 195 -1.77 5.50 -11.58
C ILE A 195 -3.16 4.88 -11.43
N ASN A 196 -3.70 4.93 -10.22
CA ASN A 196 -4.96 4.31 -9.84
C ASN A 196 -5.88 5.36 -9.21
N GLU A 197 -7.09 5.51 -9.74
CA GLU A 197 -8.13 6.33 -9.12
C GLU A 197 -8.78 5.63 -7.93
N LYS A 198 -9.12 6.42 -6.91
CA LYS A 198 -9.89 5.98 -5.75
C LYS A 198 -11.31 6.51 -5.84
N GLY A 199 -12.27 5.62 -5.69
CA GLY A 199 -13.67 5.97 -5.65
C GLY A 199 -14.20 6.21 -4.24
N ASP A 200 -15.22 7.06 -4.14
CA ASP A 200 -16.09 7.13 -2.97
C ASP A 200 -17.11 5.99 -3.01
N PRO A 201 -17.10 5.04 -2.08
CA PRO A 201 -18.12 3.99 -2.05
C PRO A 201 -19.52 4.54 -1.73
N GLY A 202 -19.64 5.78 -1.24
CA GLY A 202 -20.92 6.33 -0.81
C GLY A 202 -21.55 5.52 0.33
N PRO A 203 -22.89 5.52 0.47
CA PRO A 203 -23.59 4.74 1.49
C PRO A 203 -23.65 3.24 1.16
N ASP A 204 -23.43 2.85 -0.10
CA ASP A 204 -23.44 1.44 -0.53
C ASP A 204 -22.02 0.85 -0.52
N LEU A 205 -21.60 0.38 0.65
CA LEU A 205 -20.29 -0.24 0.87
C LEU A 205 -20.10 -1.61 0.17
N LYS A 206 -21.12 -2.14 -0.52
CA LYS A 206 -21.10 -3.49 -1.11
C LYS A 206 -21.13 -3.49 -2.64
N GLY A 207 -21.30 -2.33 -3.28
CA GLY A 207 -21.36 -2.20 -4.73
C GLY A 207 -20.00 -2.21 -5.41
N THR A 208 -19.94 -2.71 -6.64
CA THR A 208 -18.84 -2.45 -7.59
C THR A 208 -18.91 -1.04 -8.18
N THR A 209 -19.86 -0.22 -7.73
CA THR A 209 -20.09 1.14 -8.23
C THR A 209 -19.77 2.14 -7.13
N VAL A 210 -18.96 3.14 -7.46
CA VAL A 210 -18.60 4.27 -6.59
C VAL A 210 -19.30 5.54 -7.06
N GLU A 211 -19.58 6.46 -6.16
CA GLU A 211 -20.32 7.70 -6.48
C GLU A 211 -19.46 8.70 -7.26
N SER A 212 -18.17 8.81 -6.91
CA SER A 212 -17.25 9.78 -7.50
C SER A 212 -15.80 9.37 -7.32
N VAL A 213 -14.87 10.06 -8.00
CA VAL A 213 -13.42 9.93 -7.78
C VAL A 213 -12.99 10.90 -6.70
N VAL A 214 -12.38 10.39 -5.63
CA VAL A 214 -11.97 11.17 -4.44
C VAL A 214 -10.47 11.33 -4.29
N GLY A 215 -9.69 10.53 -5.01
CA GLY A 215 -8.24 10.55 -4.88
C GLY A 215 -7.56 9.73 -5.97
N ARG A 216 -6.24 9.73 -5.91
CA ARG A 216 -5.37 8.96 -6.81
C ARG A 216 -4.17 8.42 -6.05
N ASP A 217 -3.77 7.20 -6.37
CA ASP A 217 -2.44 6.72 -6.05
C ASP A 217 -1.59 6.74 -7.30
N ALA A 218 -0.36 7.21 -7.18
CA ALA A 218 0.67 6.98 -8.18
C ALA A 218 1.84 6.23 -7.51
N THR A 219 2.32 5.16 -8.13
CA THR A 219 3.50 4.42 -7.64
C THR A 219 4.53 4.30 -8.74
N GLY A 220 5.70 4.89 -8.54
CA GLY A 220 6.87 4.78 -9.40
C GLY A 220 7.76 3.63 -8.95
N PHE A 221 7.82 2.57 -9.73
CA PHE A 221 8.69 1.42 -9.52
C PHE A 221 10.02 1.65 -10.24
N ARG A 222 11.11 1.50 -9.49
CA ARG A 222 12.47 1.67 -10.00
C ARG A 222 13.08 0.33 -10.35
N THR A 223 14.10 0.38 -11.20
CA THR A 223 14.84 -0.81 -11.64
C THR A 223 15.69 -1.45 -10.53
N ASP A 224 15.98 -0.72 -9.46
CA ASP A 224 16.64 -1.25 -8.26
C ASP A 224 15.69 -2.04 -7.34
N GLY A 225 14.41 -2.12 -7.70
CA GLY A 225 13.38 -2.83 -6.93
C GLY A 225 12.76 -1.99 -5.80
N THR A 226 13.11 -0.72 -5.66
CA THR A 226 12.45 0.22 -4.74
C THR A 226 11.25 0.90 -5.41
N ALA A 227 10.40 1.55 -4.62
CA ALA A 227 9.27 2.31 -5.12
C ALA A 227 9.01 3.60 -4.34
N VAL A 228 8.44 4.59 -5.03
CA VAL A 228 7.87 5.80 -4.43
C VAL A 228 6.39 5.84 -4.73
N THR A 229 5.56 5.90 -3.69
CA THR A 229 4.12 6.04 -3.81
C THR A 229 3.67 7.41 -3.34
N VAL A 230 2.86 8.08 -4.15
CA VAL A 230 2.12 9.28 -3.77
C VAL A 230 0.64 8.92 -3.68
N THR A 231 0.07 9.05 -2.47
CA THR A 231 -1.37 8.91 -2.24
C THR A 231 -1.98 10.29 -2.13
N ASP A 232 -2.62 10.74 -3.20
CA ASP A 232 -3.40 11.97 -3.26
C ASP A 232 -4.72 11.79 -2.50
N LEU A 233 -4.83 12.49 -1.36
CA LEU A 233 -6.00 12.44 -0.48
C LEU A 233 -7.10 13.38 -0.94
N GLY A 234 -6.88 14.17 -2.00
CA GLY A 234 -7.87 15.13 -2.49
C GLY A 234 -8.09 16.28 -1.51
N THR A 235 -9.35 16.59 -1.23
CA THR A 235 -9.73 17.62 -0.23
C THR A 235 -9.80 16.97 1.15
N LEU A 236 -9.16 17.53 2.18
CA LEU A 236 -9.08 16.87 3.49
C LEU A 236 -10.38 16.98 4.32
N ASN A 237 -11.16 18.03 4.11
CA ASN A 237 -12.37 18.31 4.90
C ASN A 237 -13.68 18.06 4.13
N ALA A 238 -13.60 17.44 2.96
CA ALA A 238 -14.75 17.09 2.14
C ALA A 238 -14.37 15.96 1.18
N LEU A 239 -15.33 15.11 0.85
CA LEU A 239 -15.22 14.26 -0.33
C LEU A 239 -15.03 15.18 -1.54
N GLY A 240 -13.92 15.04 -2.24
CA GLY A 240 -13.51 16.04 -3.20
C GLY A 240 -12.58 15.47 -4.26
N SER A 241 -12.48 16.19 -5.37
CA SER A 241 -11.64 15.77 -6.49
C SER A 241 -10.17 15.60 -6.05
N PRO A 242 -9.41 14.76 -6.78
CA PRO A 242 -7.96 14.70 -6.64
C PRO A 242 -7.31 16.08 -6.61
N SER A 243 -6.26 16.24 -5.80
CA SER A 243 -5.56 17.51 -5.57
C SER A 243 -4.34 17.71 -6.48
N LEU A 244 -3.72 16.62 -6.94
CA LEU A 244 -2.52 16.65 -7.78
C LEU A 244 -2.85 16.22 -9.20
N THR A 245 -2.34 16.91 -10.21
CA THR A 245 -2.42 16.47 -11.62
C THR A 245 -1.53 15.25 -11.90
N ASP A 246 -1.78 14.53 -13.00
CA ASP A 246 -0.93 13.41 -13.43
C ASP A 246 0.54 13.82 -13.58
N ARG A 247 0.79 15.00 -14.15
CA ARG A 247 2.16 15.51 -14.30
C ARG A 247 2.83 15.70 -12.94
N GLN A 248 2.08 16.19 -11.95
CA GLN A 248 2.61 16.40 -10.59
C GLN A 248 2.86 15.07 -9.88
N LEU A 249 1.94 14.12 -10.02
CA LEU A 249 2.11 12.75 -9.52
C LEU A 249 3.36 12.11 -10.14
N LEU A 250 3.49 12.15 -11.47
CA LEU A 250 4.65 11.61 -12.19
C LEU A 250 5.95 12.26 -11.74
N THR A 251 5.96 13.58 -11.54
CA THR A 251 7.16 14.31 -11.10
C THR A 251 7.62 13.82 -9.71
N LEU A 252 6.68 13.62 -8.78
CA LEU A 252 7.02 13.17 -7.42
C LEU A 252 7.46 11.71 -7.37
N VAL A 253 6.74 10.81 -8.05
CA VAL A 253 7.05 9.36 -7.97
C VAL A 253 8.31 8.97 -8.76
N LEU A 254 8.71 9.81 -9.72
CA LEU A 254 9.95 9.63 -10.50
C LEU A 254 11.11 10.47 -9.98
N ASP A 255 10.92 11.19 -8.88
CA ASP A 255 11.99 12.00 -8.26
C ASP A 255 13.13 11.08 -7.82
N PRO A 256 14.36 11.20 -8.37
CA PRO A 256 15.46 10.28 -8.07
C PRO A 256 16.06 10.47 -6.68
N GLU A 257 15.81 11.60 -6.01
CA GLU A 257 16.38 11.88 -4.69
C GLU A 257 15.53 11.33 -3.54
N LEU A 258 14.25 11.06 -3.78
CA LEU A 258 13.36 10.41 -2.82
C LEU A 258 13.67 8.91 -2.69
N THR A 259 14.52 8.51 -1.75
CA THR A 259 15.05 7.13 -1.69
C THR A 259 14.96 6.51 -0.31
N LEU A 260 14.72 5.19 -0.27
CA LEU A 260 14.93 4.33 0.89
C LEU A 260 16.01 3.31 0.49
N ARG A 261 17.20 3.48 1.04
CA ARG A 261 18.41 2.68 0.81
C ARG A 261 18.99 2.23 2.13
#